data_AF-A0A612C843-F1
#
_entry.id   AF-A0A612C843-F1
#
_cell.length_a   1.000
_cell.length_b   1.000
_cell.length_c   1.000
_cell.angle_alpha   90.00
_cell.angle_beta   90.00
_cell.angle_gamma   90.00
#
_symmetry.space_group_name_H-M   'P 1'
#
loop_
_entity.id
_entity.type
_entity.pdbx_description
1 polymer ?
#
loop_
_entity_poly.entity_id
_entity_poly.type
_entity_poly.pdbx_seq_one_letter_code
_entity_poly.pdbx_strand_id
1 'polypeptide(L)'
;MFPDISFSPLDVSLSAGWLGGERREYVYDTISGRKLSQLNWKIRSVPVLKAGITPGVGYRLTVDIGGWASLSSGYGVIDDYDWLGT
;
A
#
# COMPACT_ATOMS: atom_id res chain seq x y z
N MET A 1 21.89 -22.27 -28.85
CA MET A 1 20.63 -21.61 -29.24
C MET A 1 20.28 -20.65 -28.12
N PHE A 2 20.38 -19.34 -28.37
CA PHE A 2 19.92 -18.34 -27.40
C PHE A 2 18.38 -18.30 -27.47
N PRO A 3 17.67 -18.17 -26.34
CA PRO A 3 16.23 -17.99 -26.39
C PRO A 3 15.92 -16.68 -27.12
N ASP A 4 14.97 -16.74 -28.05
CA ASP A 4 14.46 -15.56 -28.75
C ASP A 4 13.67 -14.72 -27.74
N ILE A 5 14.19 -13.55 -27.38
CA ILE A 5 13.50 -12.60 -26.49
C ILE A 5 12.73 -11.64 -27.38
N SER A 6 11.53 -12.06 -27.76
CA SER A 6 10.54 -11.17 -28.37
C SER A 6 9.77 -10.43 -27.25
N PHE A 7 9.76 -9.10 -27.31
CA PHE A 7 8.92 -8.28 -26.44
C PHE A 7 7.52 -8.17 -27.07
N SER A 8 6.50 -8.57 -26.31
CA SER A 8 5.09 -8.31 -26.66
C SER A 8 4.78 -6.80 -26.54
N PRO A 9 3.68 -6.29 -27.12
CA PRO A 9 3.25 -4.92 -26.91
C PRO A 9 3.24 -4.57 -25.41
N LEU A 10 3.86 -3.45 -25.05
CA LEU A 10 3.94 -3.00 -23.67
C LEU A 10 2.62 -2.36 -23.27
N ASP A 11 1.88 -3.01 -22.38
CA ASP A 11 0.70 -2.41 -21.77
C ASP A 11 1.13 -1.40 -20.71
N VAL A 12 0.64 -0.17 -20.84
CA VAL A 12 0.89 0.93 -19.90
C VAL A 12 -0.45 1.41 -19.36
N SER A 13 -0.53 1.56 -18.04
CA SER A 13 -1.71 2.09 -17.35
C SER A 13 -1.37 3.36 -16.58
N LEU A 14 -2.27 4.34 -16.65
CA LEU A 14 -2.24 5.56 -15.85
C LEU A 14 -3.65 5.85 -15.37
N SER A 15 -3.83 6.00 -14.05
CA SER A 15 -5.13 6.32 -13.46
C SER A 15 -4.97 7.23 -12.24
N ALA A 16 -6.05 7.94 -11.89
CA ALA A 16 -6.12 8.77 -10.69
C ALA A 16 -7.29 8.30 -9.81
N GLY A 17 -7.18 8.53 -8.51
CA GLY A 17 -8.25 8.18 -7.57
C GLY A 17 -7.98 8.68 -6.17
N TRP A 18 -8.69 8.09 -5.21
CA TRP A 18 -8.58 8.42 -3.79
C TRP A 18 -8.08 7.21 -3.00
N LEU A 19 -7.20 7.46 -2.04
CA LEU A 19 -6.71 6.49 -1.07
C LEU A 19 -7.35 6.78 0.30
N GLY A 20 -7.99 5.76 0.84
CA GLY A 20 -8.42 5.70 2.25
C GLY A 20 -7.85 4.46 2.92
N GLY A 21 -7.76 4.46 4.24
CA GLY A 21 -7.26 3.32 5.00
C GLY A 21 -7.16 3.59 6.50
N GLU A 22 -6.88 2.54 7.27
CA GLU A 22 -6.62 2.62 8.70
C GLU A 22 -5.38 1.78 9.02
N ARG A 23 -4.47 2.35 9.82
CA ARG A 23 -3.34 1.63 10.42
C ARG A 23 -3.53 1.64 11.93
N ARG A 24 -3.22 0.51 12.55
CA ARG A 24 -3.25 0.34 14.00
C ARG A 24 -1.84 0.06 14.48
N GLU A 25 -1.38 0.91 15.37
CA GLU A 25 -0.12 0.76 16.08
C GLU A 25 -0.46 0.31 17.51
N TYR A 26 0.31 -0.65 18.02
CA TYR A 26 0.00 -1.28 19.29
C TYR A 26 1.24 -1.31 20.18
N VAL A 27 1.02 -1.10 21.47
CA VAL A 27 2.01 -1.35 22.52
C VAL A 27 1.50 -2.50 23.37
N TYR A 28 2.34 -3.50 23.59
CA TYR A 28 2.05 -4.66 24.43
C TYR A 28 3.05 -4.75 25.58
N ASP A 29 2.55 -5.21 26.72
CA ASP A 29 3.36 -5.65 27.84
C ASP A 29 4.12 -6.92 27.44
N THR A 30 5.44 -6.93 27.65
CA THR A 30 6.31 -8.00 27.16
C THR A 30 6.24 -9.28 27.99
N ILE A 31 5.66 -9.23 29.20
CA ILE A 31 5.57 -10.36 30.12
C ILE A 31 4.20 -11.04 30.00
N SER A 32 3.14 -10.26 30.17
CA SER A 32 1.75 -10.71 30.16
C SER A 32 1.14 -10.79 28.75
N GLY A 33 1.76 -10.14 27.76
CA GLY A 33 1.20 -9.99 26.42
C GLY A 33 -0.05 -9.08 26.38
N ARG A 34 -0.36 -8.38 27.48
CA ARG A 34 -1.50 -7.48 27.56
C ARG A 34 -1.27 -6.25 26.69
N LYS A 35 -2.29 -5.84 25.94
CA LYS A 35 -2.26 -4.56 25.21
C LYS A 35 -2.26 -3.39 26.21
N LEU A 36 -1.30 -2.49 26.06
CA LEU A 36 -1.13 -1.30 26.90
C LEU A 36 -1.65 -0.04 26.22
N SER A 37 -1.37 0.12 24.92
CA SER A 37 -1.76 1.30 24.15
C SER A 37 -2.07 0.92 22.70
N GLN A 38 -2.88 1.75 22.04
CA GLN A 38 -3.24 1.59 20.63
C GLN A 38 -3.50 2.95 19.97
N LEU A 39 -2.75 3.25 18.91
CA LEU A 39 -3.01 4.40 18.04
C LEU A 39 -3.68 3.92 16.75
N ASN A 40 -4.84 4.50 16.44
CA ASN A 40 -5.55 4.26 15.19
C ASN A 40 -5.34 5.44 14.25
N TRP A 41 -4.48 5.26 13.26
CA TRP A 41 -4.18 6.23 12.21
C TRP A 41 -5.12 6.02 11.02
N LYS A 42 -6.08 6.91 10.82
CA LYS A 42 -7.04 6.85 9.70
C LYS A 42 -6.65 7.82 8.59
N ILE A 43 -6.51 7.32 7.38
CA ILE A 43 -6.45 8.10 6.13
C ILE A 43 -7.88 8.15 5.58
N ARG A 44 -8.52 9.32 5.59
CA ARG A 44 -9.90 9.44 5.07
C ARG A 44 -9.92 9.56 3.56
N SER A 45 -9.08 10.45 3.04
CA SER A 45 -9.02 10.72 1.61
C SER A 45 -7.70 11.41 1.26
N VAL A 46 -6.89 10.77 0.44
CA VAL A 46 -5.67 11.31 -0.17
C VAL A 46 -5.79 11.11 -1.69
N PRO A 47 -5.68 12.15 -2.52
CA PRO A 47 -5.67 11.98 -3.97
C PRO A 47 -4.37 11.28 -4.38
N VAL A 48 -4.48 10.25 -5.21
CA VAL A 48 -3.35 9.43 -5.69
C VAL A 48 -3.33 9.31 -7.20
N LEU A 49 -2.12 9.30 -7.76
CA LEU A 49 -1.85 8.90 -9.14
C LEU A 49 -1.27 7.48 -9.11
N LYS A 50 -1.76 6.61 -9.99
CA LYS A 50 -1.32 5.22 -10.14
C LYS A 50 -0.78 5.01 -11.54
N ALA A 51 0.37 4.38 -11.66
CA ALA A 51 0.97 4.02 -12.92
C ALA A 51 1.42 2.57 -12.88
N GLY A 52 1.31 1.87 -14.01
CA GLY A 52 1.76 0.49 -14.14
C GLY A 52 2.18 0.15 -15.55
N ILE A 53 3.05 -0.85 -15.65
CA ILE A 53 3.53 -1.44 -16.89
C ILE A 53 3.44 -2.96 -16.80
N THR A 54 3.06 -3.60 -17.91
CA THR A 54 2.88 -5.04 -17.95
C THR A 54 3.63 -5.64 -19.15
N PRO A 55 4.97 -5.82 -19.05
CA PRO A 55 5.75 -6.44 -20.12
C PRO A 55 5.55 -7.96 -20.20
N GLY A 56 5.43 -8.47 -21.44
CA GLY A 56 5.54 -9.90 -21.75
C GLY A 56 7.00 -10.33 -21.96
N VAL A 57 7.39 -11.46 -21.37
CA VAL A 57 8.71 -12.09 -21.54
C VAL A 57 8.54 -13.46 -22.21
N GLY A 58 8.77 -13.52 -23.52
CA GLY A 58 8.48 -14.72 -24.32
C GLY A 58 6.98 -15.04 -24.33
N TYR A 59 6.63 -16.32 -24.52
CA TYR A 59 5.22 -16.77 -24.63
C TYR A 59 4.61 -17.31 -23.31
N ARG A 60 5.37 -17.29 -22.21
CA ARG A 60 4.99 -17.98 -20.95
C ARG A 60 4.91 -17.08 -19.72
N LEU A 61 5.49 -15.88 -19.76
CA LEU A 61 5.59 -15.02 -18.58
C LEU A 61 5.10 -13.62 -18.88
N THR A 62 4.22 -13.11 -18.01
CA THR A 62 3.81 -11.72 -17.97
C THR A 62 4.18 -11.17 -16.60
N VAL A 63 4.83 -10.00 -16.55
CA VAL A 63 5.20 -9.34 -15.30
C VAL A 63 4.34 -8.11 -15.14
N ASP A 64 3.69 -7.94 -13.99
CA ASP A 64 2.93 -6.73 -13.67
C ASP A 64 3.70 -5.89 -12.65
N ILE A 65 4.02 -4.65 -13.02
CA ILE A 65 4.75 -3.71 -12.18
C ILE A 65 3.90 -2.46 -12.06
N GLY A 66 3.47 -2.15 -10.83
CA GLY A 66 2.62 -1.00 -10.56
C GLY A 66 3.05 -0.25 -9.31
N GLY A 67 2.79 1.05 -9.32
CA GLY A 67 3.03 1.93 -8.19
C GLY A 67 1.99 3.04 -8.12
N TRP A 68 1.94 3.70 -6.96
CA TRP A 68 1.10 4.87 -6.77
C TRP A 68 1.78 5.87 -5.85
N ALA A 69 1.45 7.15 -6.02
CA ALA A 69 1.97 8.24 -5.21
C ALA A 69 0.84 9.22 -4.85
N SER A 70 0.93 9.80 -3.66
CA SER A 70 0.02 10.88 -3.23
C SER A 70 0.35 12.16 -3.99
N LEU A 71 -0.68 12.81 -4.54
CA LEU A 71 -0.54 14.09 -5.24
C LEU A 71 -0.44 15.29 -4.28
N SER A 72 -1.00 15.15 -3.08
CA SER A 72 -0.97 16.16 -2.02
C SER A 72 -1.02 15.48 -0.65
N SER A 73 -0.88 16.28 0.40
CA SER A 73 -1.39 15.85 1.72
C SER A 73 -2.88 15.54 1.61
N GLY A 74 -3.33 14.55 2.36
CA GLY A 74 -4.75 14.26 2.51
C GLY A 74 -5.23 14.52 3.93
N TYR A 75 -6.49 14.17 4.18
CA TYR A 75 -7.10 14.32 5.49
C TYR A 75 -7.03 12.99 6.26
N GLY A 76 -6.58 13.07 7.51
CA GLY A 76 -6.49 11.93 8.41
C GLY A 76 -6.90 12.29 9.84
N VAL A 77 -7.20 11.27 10.63
CA VAL A 77 -7.58 11.38 12.05
C VAL A 77 -6.82 10.34 12.85
N ILE A 78 -6.47 10.67 14.08
CA ILE A 78 -5.77 9.78 15.01
C ILE A 78 -6.65 9.64 16.25
N ASP A 79 -6.91 8.39 16.65
CA ASP A 79 -7.53 8.07 17.93
C ASP A 79 -6.50 7.33 18.80
N ASP A 80 -6.31 7.75 20.05
CA ASP A 80 -5.38 7.17 21.02
C ASP A 80 -6.14 6.51 22.18
N TYR A 81 -5.76 5.27 22.51
CA TYR A 81 -6.41 4.45 23.53
C TYR A 81 -5.36 3.81 24.44
N ASP A 82 -5.50 4.04 25.74
CA ASP A 82 -4.66 3.43 26.76
C ASP A 82 -5.47 2.52 27.70
N TRP A 83 -4.89 1.36 28.03
CA TRP A 83 -5.42 0.42 29.00
C TRP A 83 -4.55 0.42 30.26
N LEU A 84 -4.74 1.47 31.05
CA LEU A 84 -4.18 1.61 32.39
C LEU A 84 -4.91 0.64 33.33
N GLY A 85 -4.51 -0.62 33.33
CA GLY A 85 -5.02 -1.57 34.31
C GLY A 85 -4.58 -1.18 35.71
N THR A 86 -5.54 -1.18 36.64
CA THR A 86 -5.33 -1.22 38.10
C THR A 86 -4.60 -2.46 38.54
#